data_AF-A0A851D3X5-F1
#
_entry.id   AF-A0A851D3X5-F1
#
_cell.length_a   1.000
_cell.length_b   1.000
_cell.length_c   1.000
_cell.angle_alpha   90.00
_cell.angle_beta   90.00
_cell.angle_gamma   90.00
#
_symmetry.space_group_name_H-M   'P 1'
#
loop_
_entity.id
_entity.type
_entity.pdbx_description
1 polymer ?
#
loop_
_entity_poly.entity_id
_entity_poly.type
_entity_poly.pdbx_seq_one_letter_code
_entity_poly.pdbx_strand_id
1 'polypeptide(L)'
;TNPGFCLSLAWFIPQKSLSSVQVRHTTSKVSPDPEFSRERRTFGVPLENLTQEGVPFLVTQMVEYLEVFGLERVGIFRTSGSVNKIKELRQKYNQGEKVDLIHDGDVDSVASLLKLFLKELPVAVFPNSICSGLLKTFQGRK
;
A
#
# COMPACT_ATOMS: atom_id res chain seq x y z
N THR A 1 -34.54 -39.04 -4.32
CA THR A 1 -34.12 -40.33 -3.73
C THR A 1 -32.68 -40.57 -4.12
N ASN A 2 -31.76 -40.70 -3.15
CA ASN A 2 -30.43 -41.32 -3.35
C ASN A 2 -30.61 -42.87 -3.37
N PRO A 3 -29.66 -43.76 -3.76
CA PRO A 3 -28.19 -43.64 -3.86
C PRO A 3 -27.67 -43.90 -5.31
N GLY A 4 -26.37 -43.99 -5.67
CA GLY A 4 -25.11 -43.92 -4.90
C GLY A 4 -24.30 -45.24 -4.93
N PHE A 5 -23.32 -45.38 -5.85
CA PHE A 5 -22.20 -46.36 -5.88
C PHE A 5 -21.14 -45.80 -6.88
N CYS A 6 -19.86 -45.53 -6.63
CA CYS A 6 -18.72 -46.17 -5.91
C CYS A 6 -17.88 -47.17 -6.74
N LEU A 7 -16.63 -46.74 -7.06
CA LEU A 7 -15.36 -47.51 -6.95
C LEU A 7 -15.11 -48.69 -7.94
N SER A 8 -13.89 -49.07 -8.39
CA SER A 8 -12.50 -48.53 -8.29
C SER A 8 -11.50 -49.36 -9.14
N LEU A 9 -10.29 -48.83 -9.44
CA LEU A 9 -9.01 -49.55 -9.77
C LEU A 9 -8.96 -50.45 -11.04
N ALA A 10 -7.83 -50.80 -11.71
CA ALA A 10 -6.42 -50.39 -11.74
C ALA A 10 -5.74 -51.00 -13.02
N TRP A 11 -4.40 -51.20 -13.01
CA TRP A 11 -3.53 -51.88 -14.01
C TRP A 11 -3.05 -51.02 -15.21
N PHE A 12 -1.77 -50.97 -15.61
CA PHE A 12 -0.50 -51.52 -15.06
C PHE A 12 0.77 -50.81 -15.63
N ILE A 13 1.94 -51.03 -15.00
CA ILE A 13 3.21 -50.24 -14.99
C ILE A 13 4.41 -51.21 -14.74
N PRO A 14 5.72 -50.98 -15.06
CA PRO A 14 6.43 -49.81 -15.64
C PRO A 14 7.34 -50.09 -16.89
N GLN A 15 7.98 -49.05 -17.44
CA GLN A 15 9.42 -49.09 -17.80
C GLN A 15 10.16 -47.83 -17.32
N LYS A 16 11.48 -47.94 -17.14
CA LYS A 16 12.30 -47.16 -16.19
C LYS A 16 13.66 -46.82 -16.80
N SER A 17 14.20 -45.65 -16.48
CA SER A 17 15.64 -45.38 -16.63
C SER A 17 16.13 -44.48 -15.49
N LEU A 18 17.27 -44.84 -14.91
CA LEU A 18 17.90 -44.18 -13.78
C LEU A 18 19.26 -43.64 -14.23
N SER A 19 19.58 -42.41 -13.85
CA SER A 19 20.95 -42.10 -13.42
C SER A 19 20.91 -41.06 -12.31
N SER A 20 21.72 -41.31 -11.29
CA SER A 20 21.63 -40.68 -9.97
C SER A 20 22.57 -39.48 -9.87
N VAL A 21 22.08 -38.35 -9.35
CA VAL A 21 22.93 -37.33 -8.71
C VAL A 21 22.42 -37.13 -7.29
N GLN A 22 23.16 -37.67 -6.31
CA GLN A 22 22.96 -37.30 -4.90
C GLN A 22 23.75 -36.03 -4.61
N VAL A 23 23.06 -34.95 -4.29
CA VAL A 23 23.64 -33.86 -3.49
C VAL A 23 23.10 -34.03 -2.07
N ARG A 24 24.01 -34.11 -1.10
CA ARG A 24 23.73 -34.55 0.26
C ARG A 24 24.20 -33.48 1.25
N HIS A 25 23.28 -33.04 2.11
CA HIS A 25 23.50 -32.11 3.24
C HIS A 25 23.80 -30.65 2.81
N THR A 26 23.44 -29.62 3.58
CA THR A 26 23.22 -29.56 5.03
C THR A 26 21.86 -28.98 5.45
N THR A 27 21.42 -29.36 6.65
CA THR A 27 20.20 -28.86 7.30
C THR A 27 20.49 -27.56 8.06
N SER A 28 20.34 -26.42 7.40
CA SER A 28 20.25 -25.13 8.10
C SER A 28 18.78 -24.75 8.26
N LYS A 29 18.20 -25.07 9.42
CA LYS A 29 16.95 -24.44 9.87
C LYS A 29 17.22 -22.95 10.11
N VAL A 30 16.99 -22.13 9.09
CA VAL A 30 16.55 -20.76 9.33
C VAL A 30 15.03 -20.81 9.23
N SER A 31 14.37 -20.92 10.39
CA SER A 31 12.99 -20.43 10.48
C SER A 31 13.05 -18.95 10.13
N PRO A 32 12.28 -18.45 9.15
CA PRO A 32 12.05 -17.02 9.07
C PRO A 32 11.33 -16.63 10.35
N ASP A 33 11.97 -15.79 11.15
CA ASP A 33 11.37 -15.25 12.36
C ASP A 33 10.13 -14.43 11.94
N PRO A 34 8.91 -14.77 12.41
CA PRO A 34 7.69 -14.10 11.98
C PRO A 34 7.56 -12.66 12.50
N GLU A 35 8.56 -12.11 13.20
CA GLU A 35 8.57 -10.70 13.61
C GLU A 35 8.83 -9.70 12.46
N PHE A 36 9.42 -10.12 11.32
CA PHE A 36 9.69 -9.20 10.20
C PHE A 36 8.57 -9.08 9.15
N SER A 37 7.47 -9.84 9.30
CA SER A 37 6.25 -9.68 8.48
C SER A 37 5.26 -8.68 9.08
N ARG A 38 5.62 -7.98 10.17
CA ARG A 38 4.81 -6.90 10.74
C ARG A 38 4.99 -5.57 10.02
N GLU A 39 4.38 -5.50 8.84
CA GLU A 39 3.59 -4.34 8.43
C GLU A 39 4.29 -2.96 8.44
N ARG A 40 5.15 -2.69 7.45
CA ARG A 40 5.53 -1.31 7.05
C ARG A 40 4.37 -0.56 6.35
N ARG A 41 3.14 -0.67 6.87
CA ARG A 41 2.00 0.09 6.38
C ARG A 41 2.26 1.58 6.59
N THR A 42 2.27 2.34 5.51
CA THR A 42 2.39 3.79 5.52
C THR A 42 1.04 4.49 5.45
N PHE A 43 0.00 3.81 4.95
CA PHE A 43 -1.38 4.29 4.90
C PHE A 43 -2.23 3.69 6.03
N GLY A 44 -3.16 4.48 6.58
CA GLY A 44 -4.06 4.00 7.63
C GLY A 44 -3.46 3.91 9.03
N VAL A 45 -2.24 4.43 9.23
CA VAL A 45 -1.54 4.41 10.53
C VAL A 45 -1.45 5.83 11.14
N PRO A 46 -1.31 5.95 12.47
CA PRO A 46 -1.10 7.24 13.12
C PRO A 46 0.17 7.94 12.62
N LEU A 47 0.18 9.28 12.58
CA LEU A 47 1.32 10.06 12.07
C LEU A 47 2.59 9.86 12.91
N GLU A 48 2.41 9.62 14.21
CA GLU A 48 3.45 9.35 15.20
C GLU A 48 4.24 8.07 14.89
N ASN A 49 3.65 7.15 14.12
CA ASN A 49 4.30 5.93 13.65
C ASN A 49 5.11 6.15 12.35
N LEU A 50 4.87 7.25 11.64
CA LEU A 50 5.50 7.57 10.34
C LEU A 50 6.67 8.55 10.48
N THR A 51 6.62 9.42 11.49
CA THR A 51 7.73 10.27 11.89
C THR A 51 7.62 10.63 13.36
N GLN A 52 8.76 10.81 14.03
CA GLN A 52 8.80 11.36 15.39
C GLN A 52 8.60 12.89 15.39
N GLU A 53 9.11 13.58 14.37
CA GLU A 53 9.00 15.03 14.21
C GLU A 53 8.84 15.41 12.73
N GLY A 54 8.07 16.45 12.42
CA GLY A 54 7.94 16.98 11.05
C GLY A 54 6.99 16.21 10.13
N VAL A 55 7.39 16.06 8.85
CA VAL A 55 6.54 15.57 7.75
C VAL A 55 6.99 14.16 7.31
N PRO A 56 6.08 13.17 7.17
CA PRO A 56 6.42 11.84 6.67
C PRO A 56 7.02 11.86 5.25
N PHE A 57 8.07 11.07 5.01
CA PHE A 57 8.81 11.06 3.75
C PHE A 57 7.94 10.92 2.48
N LEU A 58 6.92 10.04 2.49
CA LEU A 58 6.02 9.90 1.34
C LEU A 58 5.23 11.16 1.01
N VAL A 59 4.89 11.98 2.03
CA VAL A 59 4.20 13.27 1.82
C VAL A 59 5.16 14.25 1.16
N THR A 60 6.39 14.36 1.65
CA THR A 60 7.44 15.20 1.05
C THR A 60 7.65 14.84 -0.42
N GLN A 61 7.87 13.56 -0.74
CA GLN A 61 8.03 13.12 -2.14
C GLN A 61 6.83 13.47 -3.03
N MET A 62 5.61 13.26 -2.54
CA MET A 62 4.40 13.57 -3.31
C MET A 62 4.22 15.08 -3.51
N VAL A 63 4.59 15.91 -2.53
CA VAL A 63 4.54 17.37 -2.65
C VAL A 63 5.59 17.88 -3.64
N GLU A 64 6.86 17.49 -3.48
CA GLU A 64 7.97 17.86 -4.38
C GLU A 64 7.64 17.52 -5.85
N TYR A 65 7.07 16.33 -6.10
CA TYR A 65 6.62 15.94 -7.43
C TYR A 65 5.51 16.86 -7.98
N LEU A 66 4.53 17.23 -7.15
CA LEU A 66 3.42 18.10 -7.59
C LEU A 66 3.85 19.57 -7.74
N GLU A 67 4.88 20.02 -7.03
CA GLU A 67 5.50 21.33 -7.23
C GLU A 67 6.27 21.39 -8.56
N VAL A 68 6.99 20.33 -8.93
CA VAL A 68 7.76 20.28 -10.18
C VAL A 68 6.88 20.04 -11.42
N PHE A 69 5.91 19.12 -11.33
CA PHE A 69 5.13 18.67 -12.51
C PHE A 69 3.65 19.08 -12.49
N GLY A 70 3.13 19.55 -11.35
CA GLY A 70 1.70 19.72 -11.14
C GLY A 70 1.15 21.14 -11.24
N LEU A 71 1.99 22.18 -11.11
CA LEU A 71 1.52 23.57 -11.01
C LEU A 71 0.81 24.08 -12.28
N GLU A 72 1.19 23.59 -13.46
CA GLU A 72 0.53 23.93 -14.74
C GLU A 72 -0.71 23.05 -15.04
N ARG A 73 -1.00 22.04 -14.20
CA ARG A 73 -2.11 21.10 -14.42
C ARG A 73 -3.44 21.73 -14.04
N VAL A 74 -4.21 22.16 -15.05
CA VAL A 74 -5.57 22.69 -14.87
C VAL A 74 -6.45 21.73 -14.06
N GLY A 75 -6.89 22.18 -12.89
CA GLY A 75 -7.75 21.38 -12.02
C GLY A 75 -7.02 20.30 -11.20
N ILE A 76 -5.71 20.44 -10.97
CA ILE A 76 -4.99 19.68 -9.95
C ILE A 76 -5.78 19.63 -8.63
N PHE A 77 -5.74 18.48 -7.95
CA PHE A 77 -6.58 18.11 -6.80
C PHE A 77 -8.11 18.06 -7.03
N ARG A 78 -8.68 18.75 -8.03
CA ARG A 78 -10.11 18.62 -8.40
C ARG A 78 -10.37 17.39 -9.26
N THR A 79 -9.51 17.15 -10.25
CA THR A 79 -9.56 15.96 -11.11
C THR A 79 -9.17 14.70 -10.33
N SER A 80 -9.83 13.58 -10.62
CA SER A 80 -9.49 12.27 -10.06
C SER A 80 -8.50 11.55 -10.96
N GLY A 81 -7.39 11.08 -10.39
CA GLY A 81 -6.42 10.24 -11.08
C GLY A 81 -6.87 8.79 -11.27
N SER A 82 -5.99 7.98 -11.86
CA SER A 82 -6.24 6.58 -12.17
C SER A 82 -6.32 5.73 -10.92
N VAL A 83 -7.47 5.08 -10.69
CA VAL A 83 -7.71 4.20 -9.53
C VAL A 83 -6.67 3.07 -9.45
N ASN A 84 -6.27 2.50 -10.60
CA ASN A 84 -5.25 1.46 -10.67
C ASN A 84 -3.89 1.99 -10.22
N LYS A 85 -3.49 3.15 -10.75
CA LYS A 85 -2.20 3.79 -10.44
C LYS A 85 -2.11 4.20 -8.96
N ILE A 86 -3.18 4.76 -8.41
CA ILE A 86 -3.32 5.09 -6.99
C ILE A 86 -3.15 3.81 -6.13
N LYS A 87 -3.80 2.69 -6.53
CA LYS A 87 -3.70 1.41 -5.82
C LYS A 87 -2.28 0.83 -5.88
N GLU A 88 -1.64 0.86 -7.04
CA GLU A 88 -0.26 0.40 -7.25
C GLU A 88 0.74 1.20 -6.41
N LEU A 89 0.71 2.54 -6.50
CA LEU A 89 1.59 3.42 -5.73
C LEU A 89 1.37 3.27 -4.22
N ARG A 90 0.12 3.21 -3.77
CA ARG A 90 -0.24 2.92 -2.36
C ARG A 90 0.30 1.57 -1.90
N GLN A 91 0.26 0.55 -2.76
CA GLN A 91 0.79 -0.77 -2.45
C GLN A 91 2.32 -0.72 -2.28
N LYS A 92 3.07 -0.14 -3.24
CA LYS A 92 4.52 0.05 -3.14
C LYS A 92 4.92 0.78 -1.85
N TYR A 93 4.25 1.89 -1.53
CA TYR A 93 4.48 2.63 -0.28
C TYR A 93 4.20 1.82 0.99
N ASN A 94 3.18 0.95 1.01
CA ASN A 94 2.86 0.08 2.15
C ASN A 94 3.78 -1.16 2.27
N GLN A 95 4.54 -1.47 1.23
CA GLN A 95 5.58 -2.50 1.25
C GLN A 95 6.96 -1.91 1.63
N GLY A 96 7.08 -0.58 1.69
CA GLY A 96 8.36 0.11 1.84
C GLY A 96 9.25 0.00 0.60
N GLU A 97 8.66 -0.26 -0.57
CA GLU A 97 9.38 -0.28 -1.85
C GLU A 97 9.77 1.15 -2.27
N LYS A 98 10.84 1.27 -3.06
CA LYS A 98 11.22 2.56 -3.66
C LYS A 98 10.18 2.94 -4.72
N VAL A 99 9.44 4.02 -4.46
CA VAL A 99 8.51 4.61 -5.43
C VAL A 99 9.24 5.65 -6.27
N ASP A 100 9.10 5.54 -7.60
CA ASP A 100 9.60 6.53 -8.55
C ASP A 100 8.41 7.26 -9.17
N LEU A 101 8.06 8.44 -8.65
CA LEU A 101 6.90 9.20 -9.13
C LEU A 101 7.07 9.74 -10.56
N ILE A 102 8.29 9.84 -11.08
CA ILE A 102 8.57 10.34 -12.43
C ILE A 102 8.22 9.28 -13.48
N HIS A 103 8.50 8.01 -13.19
CA HIS A 103 8.21 6.89 -14.10
C HIS A 103 6.92 6.13 -13.77
N ASP A 104 6.61 5.94 -12.48
CA ASP A 104 5.39 5.25 -12.05
C ASP A 104 4.19 6.20 -11.82
N GLY A 105 4.39 7.51 -11.72
CA GLY A 105 3.33 8.47 -11.36
C GLY A 105 2.70 9.21 -12.54
N ASP A 106 1.58 9.86 -12.24
CA ASP A 106 0.99 10.95 -13.04
C ASP A 106 0.39 11.99 -12.08
N VAL A 107 0.31 13.25 -12.50
CA VAL A 107 -0.09 14.37 -11.63
C VAL A 107 -1.46 14.15 -10.96
N ASP A 108 -2.47 13.70 -11.71
CA ASP A 108 -3.82 13.54 -11.18
C ASP A 108 -3.89 12.36 -10.19
N SER A 109 -3.12 11.29 -10.43
CA SER A 109 -2.98 10.14 -9.51
C SER A 109 -2.18 10.48 -8.27
N VAL A 110 -1.07 11.20 -8.36
CA VAL A 110 -0.26 11.61 -7.19
C VAL A 110 -1.03 12.61 -6.32
N ALA A 111 -1.71 13.59 -6.92
CA ALA A 111 -2.61 14.49 -6.21
C ALA A 111 -3.76 13.75 -5.51
N SER A 112 -4.27 12.68 -6.13
CA SER A 112 -5.30 11.82 -5.53
C SER A 112 -4.77 10.90 -4.42
N LEU A 113 -3.53 10.41 -4.55
CA LEU A 113 -2.85 9.60 -3.55
C LEU A 113 -2.51 10.41 -2.29
N LEU A 114 -2.07 11.67 -2.44
CA LEU A 114 -1.84 12.58 -1.32
C LEU A 114 -3.15 12.89 -0.57
N LYS A 115 -4.26 13.16 -1.28
CA LYS A 115 -5.59 13.29 -0.67
C LYS A 115 -6.01 12.02 0.07
N LEU A 116 -5.73 10.84 -0.51
CA LEU A 116 -6.06 9.55 0.10
C LEU A 116 -5.27 9.32 1.40
N PHE A 117 -3.98 9.62 1.41
CA PHE A 117 -3.13 9.52 2.60
C PHE A 117 -3.72 10.32 3.76
N LEU A 118 -3.99 11.62 3.56
CA LEU A 118 -4.54 12.51 4.59
C LEU A 118 -5.95 12.07 5.06
N LYS A 119 -6.74 11.44 4.18
CA LYS A 119 -8.08 10.93 4.50
C LYS A 119 -8.05 9.62 5.31
N GLU A 120 -7.04 8.78 5.10
CA GLU A 120 -6.92 7.48 5.79
C GLU A 120 -6.26 7.57 7.17
N LEU A 121 -5.76 8.74 7.59
CA LEU A 121 -5.19 8.94 8.92
C LEU A 121 -6.24 8.65 10.03
N PRO A 122 -5.89 7.85 11.07
CA PRO A 122 -6.81 7.54 12.18
C PRO A 122 -7.27 8.77 12.98
N VAL A 123 -6.42 9.80 13.02
CA VAL A 123 -6.72 11.11 13.60
C VAL A 123 -6.76 12.12 12.46
N ALA A 124 -7.83 12.92 12.41
CA ALA A 124 -7.96 13.96 11.40
C ALA A 124 -6.83 15.01 11.53
N VAL A 125 -6.24 15.39 10.40
CA VAL A 125 -5.18 16.42 10.28
C VAL A 125 -5.55 17.73 10.99
N PHE A 126 -6.85 18.05 11.03
CA PHE A 126 -7.41 19.13 11.85
C PHE A 126 -8.10 18.53 13.09
N PRO A 127 -7.50 18.67 14.30
CA PRO A 127 -8.12 18.23 15.53
C PRO A 127 -9.48 18.89 15.78
N ASN A 128 -10.40 18.15 16.40
CA ASN A 128 -11.76 18.61 16.71
C ASN A 128 -11.80 19.92 17.51
N SER A 129 -10.79 20.19 18.35
CA SER A 129 -10.62 21.46 19.07
C SER A 129 -10.53 22.66 18.11
N ILE A 130 -9.67 22.57 17.09
CA ILE A 130 -9.50 23.60 16.05
C ILE A 130 -10.79 23.76 15.23
N CYS A 131 -11.37 22.64 14.80
CA CYS A 131 -12.64 22.64 14.06
C CYS A 131 -13.77 23.33 14.84
N SER A 132 -13.85 23.12 16.16
CA SER A 132 -14.84 23.78 17.01
C SER A 132 -14.63 25.30 17.14
N GLY A 133 -13.36 25.75 17.15
CA GLY A 133 -13.00 27.17 17.15
C GLY A 133 -13.39 27.85 15.84
N LEU A 134 -13.07 27.22 14.71
CA LEU A 134 -13.47 27.68 13.38
C LEU A 134 -15.00 27.73 13.24
N LEU A 135 -15.73 26.69 13.66
CA LEU A 135 -17.19 26.67 13.55
C LEU A 135 -17.84 27.84 14.31
N LYS A 136 -17.33 28.17 15.51
CA LYS A 136 -17.82 29.29 16.33
C LYS A 136 -17.62 30.65 15.64
N THR A 137 -16.47 30.88 14.98
CA THR A 137 -16.21 32.17 14.31
C THR A 137 -17.09 32.38 13.07
N PHE A 138 -17.53 31.30 12.39
CA PHE A 138 -18.51 31.38 11.31
C PHE A 138 -19.96 31.50 11.80
N GLN A 139 -20.31 30.84 12.91
CA GLN A 139 -21.66 30.90 13.48
C GLN A 139 -22.02 32.27 14.08
N GLY A 140 -21.03 33.02 14.58
CA GLY A 140 -21.21 34.38 15.13
C GLY A 140 -21.40 35.50 14.10
N ARG A 141 -21.67 35.18 12.82
CA ARG A 141 -21.91 36.16 11.73
C ARG A 141 -23.32 36.06 11.12
N LYS A 142 -24.32 35.75 11.93
CA LYS A 142 -25.75 35.85 11.57
C LYS A 142 -26.41 37.00 12.31
#